data_AF-A0A7Z1N8P2-F1
#
_entry.id   AF-A0A7Z1N8P2-F1
#
_cell.length_a   1.000
_cell.length_b   1.000
_cell.length_c   1.000
_cell.angle_alpha   90.00
_cell.angle_beta   90.00
_cell.angle_gamma   90.00
#
_symmetry.space_group_name_H-M   'P 1'
#
loop_
_entity.id
_entity.type
_entity.pdbx_description
1 polymer ?
#
loop_
_entity_poly.entity_id
_entity_poly.type
_entity_poly.pdbx_seq_one_letter_code
_entity_poly.pdbx_strand_id
1 'polypeptide(L)'
;HNKGEKHPRVLVGRDKRVSGEMLESALIAGLISIGAEVMRLGVISTPGVAYLTKEMEAALGVMISASHNPVADNGIKFFGSDGFKLSDDQENEIEQLLDQTNPDLPRPVGEDIVHYSDYFEGAQKYLSYLKSTVDVNFEGLK
;
A
#
# COMPACT_ATOMS: atom_id res chain seq x y z
N HIS A 1 15.43 0.19 6.64
CA HIS A 1 14.81 -1.05 6.15
C HIS A 1 15.07 -1.14 4.64
N ASN A 2 15.54 -2.29 4.12
CA ASN A 2 15.71 -2.61 2.67
C ASN A 2 16.90 -2.06 1.87
N LYS A 3 18.11 -2.03 2.44
CA LYS A 3 19.34 -1.88 1.62
C LYS A 3 19.70 -3.22 0.97
N GLY A 4 19.08 -3.59 -0.16
CA GLY A 4 19.52 -4.77 -0.93
C GLY A 4 18.54 -5.38 -1.95
N GLU A 5 17.25 -5.05 -1.92
CA GLU A 5 16.31 -5.56 -2.93
C GLU A 5 16.40 -4.75 -4.22
N LYS A 6 16.62 -5.44 -5.35
CA LYS A 6 16.71 -4.79 -6.67
C LYS A 6 15.40 -4.07 -7.04
N HIS A 7 14.26 -4.64 -6.62
CA HIS A 7 12.93 -4.09 -6.87
C HIS A 7 12.08 -4.24 -5.59
N PRO A 8 11.99 -3.21 -4.74
CA PRO A 8 11.21 -3.29 -3.51
C PRO A 8 9.74 -3.48 -3.84
N ARG A 9 9.11 -4.48 -3.20
CA ARG A 9 7.69 -4.78 -3.41
C ARG A 9 6.78 -3.84 -2.62
N VAL A 10 5.78 -3.26 -3.28
CA VAL A 10 4.82 -2.33 -2.67
C VAL A 10 3.38 -2.75 -2.97
N LEU A 11 2.56 -2.87 -1.94
CA LEU A 11 1.13 -3.16 -2.07
C LEU A 11 0.32 -1.86 -2.03
N VAL A 12 -0.63 -1.69 -2.95
CA VAL A 12 -1.51 -0.50 -3.00
C VAL A 12 -2.97 -0.93 -2.96
N GLY A 13 -3.71 -0.44 -1.96
CA GLY A 13 -5.15 -0.64 -1.82
C GLY A 13 -5.90 0.69 -1.65
N ARG A 14 -7.20 0.66 -1.90
CA ARG A 14 -8.05 1.86 -1.77
C ARG A 14 -9.43 1.54 -1.21
N ASP A 15 -10.16 2.57 -0.81
CA ASP A 15 -11.60 2.47 -0.57
C ASP A 15 -12.42 2.71 -1.85
N LYS A 16 -13.75 2.89 -1.69
CA LYS A 16 -14.70 3.03 -2.80
C LYS A 16 -14.83 4.44 -3.37
N ARG A 17 -14.06 5.43 -2.88
CA ARG A 17 -14.14 6.82 -3.38
C ARG A 17 -13.71 6.89 -4.84
N VAL A 18 -14.44 7.66 -5.65
CA VAL A 18 -14.15 7.84 -7.08
C VAL A 18 -12.78 8.48 -7.33
N SER A 19 -12.35 9.40 -6.46
CA SER A 19 -11.02 10.00 -6.50
C SER A 19 -9.89 8.97 -6.25
N GLY A 20 -10.22 7.81 -5.66
CA GLY A 20 -9.28 6.74 -5.40
C GLY A 20 -8.60 6.20 -6.66
N GLU A 21 -9.31 6.11 -7.80
CA GLU A 21 -8.73 5.60 -9.06
C GLU A 21 -7.69 6.55 -9.65
N MET A 22 -7.98 7.85 -9.60
CA MET A 22 -7.06 8.89 -10.03
C MET A 22 -5.80 8.90 -9.15
N LEU A 23 -5.98 8.89 -7.82
CA LEU A 23 -4.87 8.93 -6.87
C LEU A 23 -4.03 7.64 -6.92
N GLU A 24 -4.68 6.48 -7.06
CA GLU A 24 -4.02 5.18 -7.23
C GLU A 24 -3.13 5.20 -8.47
N SER A 25 -3.63 5.68 -9.61
CA SER A 25 -2.86 5.76 -10.85
C SER A 25 -1.61 6.65 -10.71
N ALA A 26 -1.76 7.81 -10.08
CA ALA A 26 -0.65 8.74 -9.85
C ALA A 26 0.40 8.16 -8.90
N LEU A 27 -0.04 7.51 -7.82
CA LEU A 27 0.84 6.88 -6.84
C LEU A 27 1.63 5.72 -7.45
N ILE A 28 0.96 4.85 -8.21
CA ILE A 28 1.59 3.72 -8.90
C ILE A 28 2.63 4.22 -9.90
N ALA A 29 2.34 5.28 -10.65
CA ALA A 29 3.32 5.87 -11.56
C ALA A 29 4.59 6.33 -10.84
N GLY A 30 4.45 7.00 -9.69
CA GLY A 30 5.57 7.41 -8.85
C GLY A 30 6.39 6.23 -8.33
N LEU A 31 5.73 5.20 -7.80
CA LEU A 31 6.39 3.98 -7.29
C LEU A 31 7.17 3.23 -8.38
N ILE A 32 6.58 3.05 -9.57
CA ILE A 32 7.27 2.40 -10.69
C ILE A 32 8.43 3.26 -11.19
N SER A 33 8.31 4.60 -11.14
CA SER A 33 9.36 5.51 -11.60
C SER A 33 10.67 5.41 -10.81
N ILE A 34 10.63 4.87 -9.59
CA ILE A 34 11.80 4.59 -8.75
C ILE A 34 12.20 3.10 -8.75
N GLY A 35 11.53 2.26 -9.56
CA GLY A 35 11.87 0.85 -9.75
C GLY A 35 11.18 -0.13 -8.79
N ALA A 36 10.12 0.31 -8.09
CA ALA A 36 9.35 -0.57 -7.20
C ALA A 36 8.46 -1.55 -7.98
N GLU A 37 8.34 -2.78 -7.47
CA GLU A 37 7.37 -3.77 -7.95
C GLU A 37 6.03 -3.50 -7.26
N VAL A 38 5.04 -3.00 -8.00
CA VAL A 38 3.74 -2.65 -7.43
C VAL A 38 2.72 -3.76 -7.62
N MET A 39 1.98 -4.07 -6.56
CA MET A 39 0.87 -5.02 -6.56
C MET A 39 -0.42 -4.32 -6.14
N ARG A 40 -1.41 -4.26 -7.04
CA ARG A 40 -2.71 -3.64 -6.78
C ARG A 40 -3.64 -4.60 -6.05
N LEU A 41 -4.16 -4.17 -4.91
CA LEU A 41 -5.13 -4.91 -4.11
C LEU A 41 -6.58 -4.55 -4.47
N GLY A 42 -6.79 -3.44 -5.18
CA GLY A 42 -8.11 -2.90 -5.48
C GLY A 42 -8.81 -2.38 -4.22
N VAL A 43 -10.12 -2.63 -4.13
CA VAL A 43 -10.92 -2.19 -2.97
C VAL A 43 -10.72 -3.14 -1.80
N ILE A 44 -10.06 -2.65 -0.74
CA ILE A 44 -9.76 -3.42 0.48
C ILE A 44 -9.82 -2.50 1.71
N SER A 45 -9.99 -3.07 2.90
CA SER A 45 -9.93 -2.31 4.14
C SER A 45 -8.50 -1.91 4.50
N THR A 46 -8.33 -0.82 5.25
CA THR A 46 -7.03 -0.38 5.75
C THR A 46 -6.27 -1.47 6.53
N PRO A 47 -6.90 -2.24 7.44
CA PRO A 47 -6.20 -3.34 8.11
C PRO A 47 -5.83 -4.49 7.17
N GLY A 48 -6.55 -4.67 6.06
CA GLY A 48 -6.20 -5.64 5.03
C GLY A 48 -4.87 -5.31 4.35
N VAL A 49 -4.63 -4.02 4.04
CA VAL A 49 -3.33 -3.55 3.52
C VAL A 49 -2.22 -3.80 4.54
N ALA A 50 -2.41 -3.41 5.80
CA ALA A 50 -1.42 -3.59 6.85
C ALA A 50 -1.05 -5.07 7.07
N TYR A 51 -2.07 -5.94 7.14
CA TYR A 51 -1.89 -7.39 7.26
C TYR A 51 -1.12 -7.96 6.07
N LEU A 52 -1.56 -7.66 4.84
CA LEU A 52 -0.93 -8.21 3.64
C LEU A 52 0.50 -7.72 3.44
N THR A 53 0.80 -6.49 3.86
CA THR A 53 2.17 -5.93 3.80
C THR A 53 3.14 -6.78 4.60
N LYS A 54 2.77 -7.11 5.83
CA LYS A 54 3.56 -8.00 6.69
C LYS A 54 3.60 -9.43 6.16
N GLU A 55 2.43 -9.97 5.82
CA GLU A 55 2.26 -11.37 5.40
C GLU A 55 2.94 -11.70 4.06
N MET A 56 3.07 -10.73 3.16
CA MET A 56 3.73 -10.88 1.86
C MET A 56 5.19 -10.40 1.87
N GLU A 57 5.71 -10.05 3.04
CA GLU A 57 7.05 -9.49 3.24
C GLU A 57 7.31 -8.29 2.31
N ALA A 58 6.27 -7.50 2.05
CA ALA A 58 6.38 -6.33 1.21
C ALA A 58 7.14 -5.22 1.94
N ALA A 59 7.91 -4.43 1.20
CA ALA A 59 8.65 -3.30 1.75
C ALA A 59 7.72 -2.22 2.31
N LEU A 60 6.56 -2.04 1.68
CA LEU A 60 5.62 -0.97 1.97
C LEU A 60 4.20 -1.37 1.56
N GLY A 61 3.22 -0.95 2.37
CA GLY A 61 1.81 -0.95 2.03
C GLY A 61 1.26 0.46 1.95
N VAL A 62 0.41 0.74 0.98
CA VAL A 62 -0.24 2.04 0.84
C VAL A 62 -1.75 1.87 0.78
N MET A 63 -2.45 2.66 1.59
CA MET A 63 -3.92 2.71 1.62
C MET A 63 -4.41 4.10 1.21
N ILE A 64 -5.26 4.16 0.19
CA ILE A 64 -5.92 5.38 -0.28
C ILE A 64 -7.33 5.45 0.31
N SER A 65 -7.51 6.25 1.36
CA SER A 65 -8.80 6.47 2.02
C SER A 65 -8.75 7.63 3.02
N ALA A 66 -9.87 8.36 3.14
CA ALA A 66 -10.13 9.30 4.24
C ALA A 66 -11.03 8.71 5.35
N SER A 67 -11.09 7.38 5.49
CA SER A 67 -11.87 6.70 6.54
C SER A 67 -13.35 7.14 6.54
N HIS A 68 -13.82 7.81 7.59
CA HIS A 68 -15.21 8.22 7.80
C HIS A 68 -15.58 9.56 7.13
N ASN A 69 -14.61 10.26 6.54
CA ASN A 69 -14.83 11.58 5.97
C ASN A 69 -15.77 11.59 4.75
N PRO A 70 -16.40 12.72 4.40
CA PRO A 70 -17.24 12.86 3.20
C PRO A 70 -16.49 12.51 1.91
N VAL A 71 -17.21 12.15 0.83
CA VAL A 71 -16.64 11.65 -0.44
C VAL A 71 -15.62 12.58 -1.10
N ALA A 72 -15.71 13.89 -0.85
CA ALA A 72 -14.78 14.89 -1.36
C ALA A 72 -13.36 14.70 -0.79
N ASP A 73 -13.25 14.19 0.43
CA ASP A 73 -11.97 13.98 1.10
C ASP A 73 -11.34 12.67 0.65
N ASN A 74 -10.01 12.66 0.54
CA ASN A 74 -9.22 11.45 0.40
C ASN A 74 -7.88 11.60 1.16
N GLY A 75 -7.13 10.52 1.29
CA GLY A 75 -5.86 10.52 2.01
C GLY A 75 -5.03 9.31 1.65
N ILE A 76 -3.72 9.40 1.88
CA ILE A 76 -2.75 8.33 1.62
C ILE A 76 -2.13 7.94 2.95
N LYS A 77 -2.11 6.65 3.27
CA LYS A 77 -1.54 6.11 4.51
C LYS A 77 -0.51 5.05 4.17
N PHE A 78 0.63 5.09 4.85
CA PHE A 78 1.74 4.17 4.62
C PHE A 78 1.87 3.17 5.77
N PHE A 79 2.26 1.94 5.42
CA PHE A 79 2.57 0.85 6.33
C PHE A 79 3.94 0.29 6.00
N GLY A 80 4.82 0.18 6.99
CA GLY A 80 6.12 -0.47 6.85
C GLY A 80 5.99 -1.99 6.70
N SER A 81 7.13 -2.65 6.47
CA SER A 81 7.21 -4.11 6.30
C SER A 81 6.72 -4.93 7.50
N ASP A 82 6.66 -4.31 8.68
CA ASP A 82 6.13 -4.92 9.90
C ASP A 82 4.60 -4.79 10.05
N GLY A 83 3.94 -4.08 9.12
CA GLY A 83 2.51 -3.79 9.13
C GLY A 83 2.12 -2.60 10.02
N PHE A 84 3.07 -1.89 10.62
CA PHE A 84 2.82 -0.67 11.37
C PHE A 84 2.97 0.57 10.50
N LYS A 85 2.57 1.74 11.00
CA LYS A 85 2.82 3.01 10.31
C LYS A 85 4.32 3.29 10.22
N LEU A 86 4.69 4.19 9.32
CA LEU A 86 6.03 4.74 9.27
C LEU A 86 6.40 5.41 10.60
N SER A 87 7.69 5.42 10.93
CA SER A 87 8.18 6.20 12.06
C SER A 87 8.19 7.70 11.72
N ASP A 88 8.11 8.56 12.74
CA ASP A 88 8.19 10.01 12.57
C ASP A 88 9.42 10.42 11.76
N ASP A 89 10.57 9.77 11.98
CA ASP A 89 11.79 10.01 11.20
C ASP A 89 11.60 9.74 9.69
N GLN A 90 10.90 8.65 9.33
CA GLN A 90 10.63 8.32 7.94
C GLN A 90 9.60 9.27 7.31
N GLU A 91 8.60 9.70 8.08
CA GLU A 91 7.64 10.72 7.64
C GLU A 91 8.36 12.05 7.36
N ASN A 92 9.23 12.48 8.28
CA ASN A 92 10.05 13.68 8.12
C ASN A 92 11.00 13.60 6.90
N GLU A 93 11.61 12.45 6.63
CA GLU A 93 12.44 12.25 5.43
C GLU A 93 11.63 12.44 4.13
N ILE A 94 10.40 11.94 4.09
CA ILE A 94 9.50 12.14 2.94
C ILE A 94 9.13 13.62 2.80
N GLU A 95 8.78 14.31 3.88
CA GLU A 95 8.46 15.75 3.85
C GLU A 95 9.64 16.58 3.35
N GLN A 96 10.86 16.28 3.80
CA GLN A 96 12.08 16.97 3.32
C GLN A 96 12.33 16.77 1.83
N LEU A 97 11.96 15.61 1.25
CA LEU A 97 12.05 15.39 -0.20
C LEU A 97 10.99 16.18 -0.96
N LEU A 98 9.80 16.36 -0.40
CA LEU A 98 8.72 17.17 -0.99
C LEU A 98 9.08 18.67 -1.04
N ASP A 99 9.82 19.17 -0.06
CA ASP A 99 10.24 20.58 0.01
C ASP A 99 11.39 20.93 -0.96
N GLN A 100 12.07 19.93 -1.54
CA GLN A 100 13.16 20.15 -2.48
C GLN A 100 12.63 20.54 -3.87
N THR A 101 13.19 21.58 -4.47
CA THR A 101 12.81 22.00 -5.84
C THR A 101 13.20 20.98 -6.91
N ASN A 102 14.31 20.26 -6.70
CA ASN A 102 14.78 19.24 -7.64
C ASN A 102 15.57 18.16 -6.89
N PRO A 103 14.90 17.27 -6.14
CA PRO A 103 15.56 16.20 -5.41
C PRO A 103 16.25 15.23 -6.39
N ASP A 104 17.47 14.83 -6.06
CA ASP A 104 18.21 13.82 -6.82
C ASP A 104 17.71 12.43 -6.41
N LEU A 105 16.80 11.88 -7.21
CA LEU A 105 16.18 10.56 -7.01
C LEU A 105 16.55 9.63 -8.17
N PRO A 106 16.63 8.30 -7.92
CA PRO A 106 16.92 7.33 -8.96
C PRO A 106 15.85 7.38 -10.07
N ARG A 107 16.31 7.27 -11.32
CA ARG A 107 15.46 7.21 -12.52
C ARG A 107 15.83 5.96 -13.34
N PRO A 108 15.42 4.76 -12.91
CA PRO A 108 15.63 3.54 -13.68
C PRO A 108 15.08 3.64 -15.10
N VAL A 109 15.73 2.95 -16.03
CA VAL A 109 15.38 2.88 -17.45
C VAL A 109 15.50 1.45 -17.96
N GLY A 110 14.82 1.13 -19.05
CA GLY A 110 14.92 -0.19 -19.67
C GLY A 110 14.48 -1.31 -18.73
N GLU A 111 15.33 -2.31 -18.55
CA GLU A 111 15.04 -3.51 -17.75
C GLU A 111 14.96 -3.26 -16.23
N ASP A 112 15.36 -2.08 -15.76
CA ASP A 112 15.24 -1.72 -14.34
C ASP A 112 13.85 -1.17 -13.98
N ILE A 113 12.95 -1.01 -14.98
CA ILE A 113 11.53 -0.72 -14.77
C ILE A 113 10.74 -2.03 -14.75
N VAL A 114 9.91 -2.22 -13.73
CA VAL A 114 9.17 -3.45 -13.50
C VAL A 114 7.70 -3.30 -13.88
N HIS A 115 7.09 -4.37 -14.38
CA HIS A 115 5.64 -4.45 -14.55
C HIS A 115 4.94 -4.50 -13.19
N TYR A 116 3.89 -3.71 -13.01
CA TYR A 116 2.98 -3.92 -11.88
C TYR A 116 2.06 -5.11 -12.14
N SER A 117 1.46 -5.65 -11.09
CA SER A 117 0.49 -6.75 -11.17
C SER A 117 -0.76 -6.48 -10.35
N ASP A 118 -1.82 -7.22 -10.66
CA ASP A 118 -3.06 -7.26 -9.89
C ASP A 118 -3.03 -8.45 -8.92
N TYR A 119 -3.38 -8.20 -7.66
CA TYR A 119 -3.41 -9.20 -6.60
C TYR A 119 -4.73 -9.13 -5.81
N PHE A 120 -5.84 -9.35 -6.52
CA PHE A 120 -7.18 -9.28 -5.94
C PHE A 120 -7.47 -10.45 -4.98
N GLU A 121 -6.72 -11.55 -5.10
CA GLU A 121 -6.76 -12.69 -4.17
C GLU A 121 -6.36 -12.30 -2.75
N GLY A 122 -5.62 -11.20 -2.58
CA GLY A 122 -5.25 -10.65 -1.28
C GLY A 122 -6.45 -10.40 -0.37
N ALA A 123 -7.59 -10.00 -0.93
CA ALA A 123 -8.83 -9.81 -0.17
C ALA A 123 -9.32 -11.13 0.46
N GLN A 124 -9.26 -12.24 -0.28
CA GLN A 124 -9.66 -13.56 0.23
C GLN A 124 -8.65 -14.10 1.24
N LYS A 125 -7.34 -13.85 1.03
CA LYS A 125 -6.31 -14.20 2.01
C LYS A 125 -6.55 -13.49 3.34
N TYR A 126 -6.84 -12.19 3.31
CA TYR A 126 -7.19 -11.41 4.50
C TYR A 126 -8.45 -11.93 5.21
N LEU A 127 -9.53 -12.23 4.46
CA LEU A 127 -10.75 -12.80 5.04
C LEU A 127 -10.50 -14.17 5.69
N SER A 128 -9.66 -14.99 5.07
CA SER A 128 -9.29 -16.31 5.59
C SER A 128 -8.52 -16.20 6.90
N TYR A 129 -7.59 -15.24 6.99
CA TYR A 129 -6.89 -14.93 8.23
C TYR A 129 -7.83 -14.46 9.34
N LEU A 130 -8.74 -13.53 9.05
CA LEU A 130 -9.74 -13.09 10.03
C LEU A 130 -10.57 -14.27 10.54
N LYS A 131 -11.03 -15.13 9.62
CA LYS A 131 -11.80 -16.32 9.96
C LYS A 131 -11.02 -17.29 10.85
N SER A 132 -9.70 -17.43 10.66
CA SER A 132 -8.87 -18.31 11.49
C SER A 132 -8.62 -17.79 12.91
N THR A 133 -9.03 -16.56 13.24
CA THR A 133 -8.89 -16.02 14.60
C THR A 133 -10.02 -16.42 15.56
N VAL A 134 -11.03 -17.16 15.06
CA VAL A 134 -12.21 -17.56 15.83
C VAL A 134 -12.38 -19.08 15.74
N ASP A 135 -12.58 -19.73 16.89
CA ASP A 135 -12.70 -21.19 16.99
C ASP A 135 -14.15 -21.71 16.94
N VAL A 136 -15.12 -20.81 16.80
CA VAL A 136 -16.55 -21.10 16.77
C VAL A 136 -17.21 -20.49 15.55
N ASN A 137 -18.30 -21.10 15.09
CA ASN A 137 -19.17 -20.48 14.10
C ASN A 137 -20.20 -19.57 14.80
N PHE A 138 -20.86 -18.73 14.02
CA PHE A 138 -21.90 -17.80 14.50
C PHE A 138 -23.32 -18.28 14.14
N GLU A 139 -23.51 -19.59 14.01
CA GLU A 139 -24.82 -20.15 13.72
C GLU A 139 -25.80 -19.86 14.86
N GLY A 140 -26.99 -19.36 14.53
CA GLY A 140 -28.04 -19.03 15.51
C GLY A 140 -27.94 -17.65 16.16
N LEU A 141 -26.91 -16.85 15.87
CA LEU A 141 -26.87 -15.43 16.25
C LEU A 141 -27.77 -14.60 15.32
N LYS A 142 -28.58 -13.71 15.90
CA LYS A 142 -29.40 -12.72 15.19
C LYS A 142 -28.83 -11.32 15.37
#